data_AF-A0A5B0NX64-F1
#
_entry.id   AF-A0A5B0NX64-F1
#
_cell.length_a   1.000
_cell.length_b   1.000
_cell.length_c   1.000
_cell.angle_alpha   90.00
_cell.angle_beta   90.00
_cell.angle_gamma   90.00
#
_symmetry.space_group_name_H-M   'P 1'
#
loop_
_entity.id
_entity.type
_entity.pdbx_description
1 polymer ?
#
loop_
_entity_poly.entity_id
_entity_poly.type
_entity_poly.pdbx_seq_one_letter_code
_entity_poly.pdbx_strand_id
1 'polypeptide(L)'
;MSSVKTNNPDLDNITLYYGRYSGLLATVDFNATTDSKERELFAELCLTVPVRLSVLLPYLTYLMRPLVIALQAAPDLVSQGLRTLELCVDNLTQEIFTPLMALVIHDVMTSLWKLLKPLPYNPNHAHVALRILGKLGGRNQKVLRPKTIEECQVRWSSKKSHSSSPGSTGNPTDATWRHSLQKEWVWIFGKHHTRVFINGYGQGEREETFSVLLKGLFDATRVPEFSVDAESHLSSLFEHVFITEIWQEPGPNPEQARYSLSLTNTIIDALIDNLTIATDQNHLQAASQFMHRVFQKLFQHAKTTSALKEDILTYTKRTLCRKASSSCYDHSWPRKCAGHQVLSILVNRTETSASWITDFELEIIGALLFLHKDAPSATEKILEAPTDMFWKLLRPN
;
A
#
# COMPACT_ATOMS: atom_id res chain seq x y z
N MET A 1 49.77 -14.32 33.56
CA MET A 1 50.51 -13.79 32.39
C MET A 1 49.51 -13.20 31.42
N SER A 2 49.65 -11.88 31.23
CA SER A 2 49.15 -11.01 30.14
C SER A 2 47.89 -11.44 29.38
N SER A 3 46.80 -10.76 29.73
CA SER A 3 45.70 -10.44 28.82
C SER A 3 46.26 -9.79 27.55
N VAL A 4 46.13 -10.45 26.40
CA VAL A 4 46.23 -9.79 25.10
C VAL A 4 44.81 -9.55 24.63
N LYS A 5 44.20 -8.46 25.11
CA LYS A 5 43.07 -7.84 24.42
C LYS A 5 43.65 -7.24 23.14
N THR A 6 43.57 -7.98 22.04
CA THR A 6 43.67 -7.37 20.71
C THR A 6 42.42 -6.52 20.50
N ASN A 7 42.46 -5.27 20.97
CA ASN A 7 41.53 -4.23 20.54
C ASN A 7 41.78 -4.02 19.05
N ASN A 8 40.97 -4.68 18.21
CA ASN A 8 41.04 -4.52 16.77
C ASN A 8 39.97 -3.51 16.35
N PRO A 9 40.33 -2.24 16.10
CA PRO A 9 39.37 -1.16 15.82
C PRO A 9 38.53 -1.39 14.54
N ASP A 10 38.96 -2.31 13.68
CA ASP A 10 38.21 -2.67 12.46
C ASP A 10 36.94 -3.50 12.76
N LEU A 11 36.94 -4.33 13.81
CA LEU A 11 35.77 -5.13 14.19
C LEU A 11 34.66 -4.27 14.80
N ASP A 12 35.01 -3.22 15.54
CA ASP A 12 34.03 -2.29 16.11
C ASP A 12 33.38 -1.43 15.02
N ASN A 13 34.15 -0.97 14.03
CA ASN A 13 33.64 -0.26 12.86
C ASN A 13 32.73 -1.13 11.99
N ILE A 14 33.12 -2.39 11.77
CA ILE A 14 32.31 -3.42 11.09
C ILE A 14 31.00 -3.62 11.85
N THR A 15 31.04 -3.82 13.16
CA THR A 15 29.84 -4.03 13.99
C THR A 15 28.92 -2.80 14.02
N LEU A 16 29.46 -1.59 14.03
CA LEU A 16 28.69 -0.34 13.88
C LEU A 16 28.06 -0.18 12.50
N TYR A 17 28.79 -0.52 11.44
CA TYR A 17 28.26 -0.54 10.08
C TYR A 17 27.13 -1.55 9.94
N TYR A 18 27.28 -2.78 10.46
CA TYR A 18 26.24 -3.80 10.44
C TYR A 18 25.09 -3.52 11.40
N GLY A 19 25.33 -2.85 12.53
CA GLY A 19 24.28 -2.33 13.41
C GLY A 19 23.39 -1.32 12.68
N ARG A 20 24.01 -0.36 11.97
CA ARG A 20 23.28 0.61 11.12
C ARG A 20 22.61 -0.06 9.91
N TYR A 21 23.27 -1.04 9.29
CA TYR A 21 22.71 -1.81 8.18
C TYR A 21 21.52 -2.67 8.63
N SER A 22 21.58 -3.24 9.84
CA SER A 22 20.48 -4.01 10.43
C SER A 22 19.31 -3.11 10.83
N GLY A 23 19.60 -1.89 11.33
CA GLY A 23 18.59 -0.84 11.51
C GLY A 23 17.93 -0.51 10.18
N LEU A 24 18.72 -0.31 9.12
CA LEU A 24 18.21 -0.02 7.77
C LEU A 24 17.35 -1.19 7.24
N LEU A 25 17.81 -2.43 7.34
CA LEU A 25 17.08 -3.64 6.97
C LEU A 25 15.78 -3.86 7.78
N ALA A 26 15.76 -3.45 9.05
CA ALA A 26 14.58 -3.53 9.90
C ALA A 26 13.59 -2.37 9.64
N THR A 27 14.09 -1.19 9.25
CA THR A 27 13.27 -0.01 8.93
C THR A 27 12.70 0.00 7.52
N VAL A 28 13.34 -0.71 6.58
CA VAL A 28 12.80 -0.89 5.23
C VAL A 28 11.68 -1.92 5.32
N ASP A 29 10.47 -1.43 5.57
CA ASP A 29 9.27 -2.24 5.41
C ASP A 29 9.07 -2.47 3.90
N PHE A 30 9.58 -3.60 3.39
CA PHE A 30 9.48 -4.00 1.98
C PHE A 30 8.04 -4.09 1.46
N ASN A 31 7.04 -4.06 2.36
CA ASN A 31 5.62 -4.01 2.00
C ASN A 31 5.11 -2.58 1.77
N ALA A 32 5.83 -1.55 2.20
CA ALA A 32 5.43 -0.15 2.07
C ALA A 32 5.80 0.46 0.71
N THR A 33 6.81 -0.08 0.03
CA THR A 33 7.22 0.33 -1.32
C THR A 33 6.29 -0.30 -2.36
N THR A 34 5.55 0.50 -3.11
CA THR A 34 4.58 0.03 -4.11
C THR A 34 5.22 -0.29 -5.46
N ASP A 35 6.41 0.26 -5.76
CA ASP A 35 7.13 -0.03 -7.01
C ASP A 35 7.93 -1.35 -6.90
N SER A 36 7.71 -2.25 -7.87
CA SER A 36 8.45 -3.52 -8.00
C SER A 36 9.95 -3.25 -8.16
N LYS A 37 10.32 -2.21 -8.91
CA LYS A 37 11.73 -1.94 -9.23
C LYS A 37 12.53 -1.47 -8.03
N GLU A 38 11.96 -0.62 -7.19
CA GLU A 38 12.61 -0.17 -5.95
C GLU A 38 12.81 -1.35 -5.00
N ARG A 39 11.80 -2.22 -4.87
CA ARG A 39 11.91 -3.46 -4.07
C ARG A 39 13.01 -4.39 -4.57
N GLU A 40 13.13 -4.53 -5.89
CA GLU A 40 14.18 -5.31 -6.53
C GLU A 40 15.56 -4.70 -6.27
N LEU A 41 15.70 -3.38 -6.40
CA LEU A 41 16.95 -2.67 -6.11
C LEU A 41 17.36 -2.79 -4.64
N PHE A 42 16.43 -2.64 -3.70
CA PHE A 42 16.71 -2.85 -2.28
C PHE A 42 17.11 -4.30 -2.02
N ALA A 43 16.43 -5.28 -2.61
CA ALA A 43 16.78 -6.69 -2.48
C ALA A 43 18.18 -6.98 -3.04
N GLU A 44 18.54 -6.40 -4.20
CA GLU A 44 19.87 -6.48 -4.78
C GLU A 44 20.93 -5.89 -3.83
N LEU A 45 20.69 -4.71 -3.28
CA LEU A 45 21.59 -4.07 -2.32
C LEU A 45 21.77 -4.93 -1.05
N CYS A 46 20.70 -5.57 -0.56
CA CYS A 46 20.77 -6.47 0.60
C CYS A 46 21.61 -7.73 0.33
N LEU A 47 21.52 -8.27 -0.88
CA LEU A 47 22.15 -9.54 -1.25
C LEU A 47 23.57 -9.35 -1.84
N THR A 48 23.98 -8.14 -2.20
CA THR A 48 25.32 -7.85 -2.75
C THR A 48 26.36 -7.57 -1.66
N VAL A 49 25.94 -7.40 -0.39
CA VAL A 49 26.87 -7.07 0.70
C VAL A 49 27.84 -8.23 0.95
N PRO A 50 29.15 -8.04 0.79
CA PRO A 50 30.13 -9.09 1.03
C PRO A 50 30.35 -9.27 2.55
N VAL A 51 29.60 -10.20 3.16
CA VAL A 51 29.71 -10.51 4.59
C VAL A 51 30.14 -11.95 4.80
N ARG A 52 31.03 -12.20 5.77
CA ARG A 52 31.33 -13.56 6.23
C ARG A 52 30.07 -14.17 6.86
N LEU A 53 29.68 -15.36 6.43
CA LEU A 53 28.44 -16.02 6.85
C LEU A 53 28.31 -16.16 8.39
N SER A 54 29.43 -16.30 9.10
CA SER A 54 29.46 -16.33 10.58
C SER A 54 29.03 -15.03 11.26
N VAL A 55 29.29 -13.88 10.65
CA VAL A 55 28.90 -12.55 11.16
C VAL A 55 27.46 -12.23 10.76
N LEU A 56 26.98 -12.81 9.65
CA LEU A 56 25.63 -12.61 9.13
C LEU A 56 24.56 -13.42 9.89
N LEU A 57 24.96 -14.47 10.60
CA LEU A 57 24.05 -15.41 11.28
C LEU A 57 22.96 -14.74 12.16
N PRO A 58 23.26 -13.78 13.06
CA PRO A 58 22.23 -13.11 13.86
C PRO A 58 21.29 -12.22 13.05
N TYR A 59 21.69 -11.78 11.85
CA TYR A 59 20.91 -10.90 10.97
C TYR A 59 20.23 -11.65 9.82
N LEU A 60 20.44 -12.97 9.71
CA LEU A 60 19.94 -13.78 8.60
C LEU A 60 18.41 -13.81 8.56
N THR A 61 17.75 -13.68 9.72
CA THR A 61 16.29 -13.52 9.85
C THR A 61 15.75 -12.36 9.02
N TYR A 62 16.47 -11.23 8.98
CA TYR A 62 16.09 -10.05 8.19
C TYR A 62 16.38 -10.23 6.71
N LEU A 63 17.38 -11.05 6.35
CA LEU A 63 17.74 -11.34 4.94
C LEU A 63 16.75 -12.27 4.23
N MET A 64 16.00 -13.09 4.97
CA MET A 64 15.06 -14.06 4.38
C MET A 64 13.94 -13.40 3.56
N ARG A 65 13.50 -12.19 3.93
CA ARG A 65 12.46 -11.44 3.18
C ARG A 65 13.01 -10.88 1.85
N PRO A 66 14.13 -10.14 1.80
CA PRO A 66 14.81 -9.76 0.55
C PRO A 66 15.11 -10.96 -0.35
N LEU A 67 15.48 -12.11 0.23
CA LEU A 67 15.75 -13.33 -0.53
C LEU A 67 14.52 -13.83 -1.31
N VAL A 68 13.34 -13.82 -0.70
CA VAL A 68 12.09 -14.19 -1.39
C VAL A 68 11.79 -13.23 -2.55
N ILE A 69 11.98 -11.92 -2.33
CA ILE A 69 11.76 -10.90 -3.36
C ILE A 69 12.71 -11.13 -4.54
N ALA A 70 13.99 -11.39 -4.27
CA ALA A 70 14.99 -11.69 -5.29
C ALA A 70 14.67 -12.94 -6.11
N LEU A 71 14.08 -13.97 -5.50
CA LEU A 71 13.65 -15.19 -6.22
C LEU A 71 12.43 -14.98 -7.13
N GLN A 72 11.68 -13.89 -6.94
CA GLN A 72 10.50 -13.55 -7.75
C GLN A 72 10.76 -12.43 -8.77
N ALA A 73 11.96 -11.84 -8.74
CA ALA A 73 12.35 -10.68 -9.52
C ALA A 73 12.86 -11.01 -10.93
N ALA A 74 13.50 -10.03 -11.57
CA ALA A 74 14.24 -10.18 -12.82
C ALA A 74 15.27 -11.34 -12.80
N PRO A 75 15.56 -11.97 -13.95
CA PRO A 75 16.37 -13.21 -14.03
C PRO A 75 17.79 -13.08 -13.47
N ASP A 76 18.39 -11.89 -13.50
CA ASP A 76 19.73 -11.65 -12.96
C ASP A 76 19.73 -11.72 -11.43
N LEU A 77 18.75 -11.08 -10.79
CA LEU A 77 18.57 -11.09 -9.35
C LEU A 77 18.16 -12.47 -8.82
N VAL A 78 17.38 -13.22 -9.62
CA VAL A 78 17.05 -14.64 -9.32
C VAL A 78 18.32 -15.47 -9.22
N SER A 79 19.28 -15.29 -10.13
CA SER A 79 20.57 -16.01 -10.10
C SER A 79 21.33 -15.76 -8.80
N GLN A 80 21.37 -14.50 -8.36
CA GLN A 80 22.01 -14.09 -7.11
C GLN A 80 21.27 -14.62 -5.88
N GLY A 81 19.93 -14.57 -5.89
CA GLY A 81 19.09 -15.14 -4.83
C GLY A 81 19.29 -16.65 -4.70
N LEU A 82 19.30 -17.39 -5.81
CA LEU A 82 19.55 -18.84 -5.82
C LEU A 82 20.94 -19.19 -5.28
N ARG A 83 21.98 -18.43 -5.66
CA ARG A 83 23.34 -18.62 -5.12
C ARG A 83 23.39 -18.40 -3.62
N THR A 84 22.72 -17.35 -3.13
CA THR A 84 22.66 -17.04 -1.70
C THR A 84 21.88 -18.10 -0.92
N LEU A 85 20.77 -18.58 -1.47
CA LEU A 85 19.99 -19.67 -0.88
C LEU A 85 20.79 -20.99 -0.85
N GLU A 86 21.53 -21.32 -1.92
CA GLU A 86 22.41 -22.49 -1.95
C GLU A 86 23.50 -22.40 -0.88
N LEU A 87 24.13 -21.23 -0.72
CA LEU A 87 25.13 -21.01 0.35
C LEU A 87 24.52 -21.19 1.75
N CYS A 88 23.31 -20.70 1.99
CA CYS A 88 22.62 -20.90 3.27
C CYS A 88 22.30 -22.38 3.52
N VAL A 89 21.85 -23.09 2.49
CA VAL A 89 21.57 -24.54 2.60
C VAL A 89 22.87 -25.33 2.81
N ASP A 90 23.97 -24.99 2.16
CA ASP A 90 25.18 -25.80 2.26
C ASP A 90 25.93 -25.58 3.59
N ASN A 91 25.89 -24.35 4.13
CA ASN A 91 26.74 -23.98 5.27
C ASN A 91 26.02 -23.90 6.63
N LEU A 92 24.69 -23.84 6.68
CA LEU A 92 23.95 -23.72 7.95
C LEU A 92 23.56 -25.09 8.51
N THR A 93 23.66 -25.23 9.84
CA THR A 93 23.17 -26.40 10.56
C THR A 93 21.63 -26.43 10.55
N GLN A 94 21.06 -27.63 10.60
CA GLN A 94 19.60 -27.82 10.52
C GLN A 94 18.85 -27.09 11.65
N GLU A 95 19.44 -27.00 12.83
CA GLU A 95 18.85 -26.34 14.01
C GLU A 95 18.66 -24.83 13.83
N ILE A 96 19.57 -24.17 13.12
CA ILE A 96 19.49 -22.73 12.84
C ILE A 96 18.70 -22.48 11.56
N PHE A 97 18.86 -23.34 10.56
CA PHE A 97 18.20 -23.19 9.27
C PHE A 97 16.68 -23.40 9.33
N THR A 98 16.21 -24.36 10.13
CA THR A 98 14.77 -24.69 10.25
C THR A 98 13.92 -23.49 10.72
N PRO A 99 14.26 -22.78 11.81
CA PRO A 99 13.49 -21.60 12.25
C PRO A 99 13.58 -20.44 11.26
N LEU A 100 14.70 -20.28 10.55
CA LEU A 100 14.84 -19.26 9.50
C LEU A 100 13.92 -19.54 8.30
N MET A 101 13.85 -20.81 7.87
CA MET A 101 12.95 -21.22 6.80
C MET A 101 11.49 -21.19 7.21
N ALA A 102 11.14 -21.49 8.46
CA ALA A 102 9.76 -21.52 8.93
C ALA A 102 9.01 -20.19 8.67
N LEU A 103 9.73 -19.06 8.64
CA LEU A 103 9.17 -17.73 8.38
C LEU A 103 8.76 -17.52 6.91
N VAL A 104 9.44 -18.15 5.96
CA VAL A 104 9.32 -17.83 4.51
C VAL A 104 9.22 -19.06 3.60
N ILE A 105 9.12 -20.27 4.17
CA ILE A 105 9.15 -21.53 3.43
C ILE A 105 8.12 -21.57 2.31
N HIS A 106 6.90 -21.10 2.58
CA HIS A 106 5.81 -21.11 1.60
C HIS A 106 6.15 -20.28 0.37
N ASP A 107 6.67 -19.07 0.59
CA ASP A 107 6.96 -18.13 -0.48
C ASP A 107 8.23 -18.54 -1.23
N VAL A 108 9.24 -19.07 -0.54
CA VAL A 108 10.43 -19.66 -1.18
C VAL A 108 10.03 -20.86 -2.04
N MET A 109 9.23 -21.79 -1.52
CA MET A 109 8.79 -22.95 -2.28
C MET A 109 7.98 -22.51 -3.50
N THR A 110 6.98 -21.64 -3.33
CA THR A 110 6.17 -21.12 -4.44
C THR A 110 7.04 -20.46 -5.51
N SER A 111 8.07 -19.71 -5.11
CA SER A 111 9.02 -19.08 -6.03
C SER A 111 9.85 -20.13 -6.77
N LEU A 112 10.44 -21.10 -6.06
CA LEU A 112 11.20 -22.20 -6.66
C LEU A 112 10.36 -23.03 -7.63
N TRP A 113 9.09 -23.31 -7.30
CA TRP A 113 8.15 -23.99 -8.18
C TRP A 113 7.88 -23.20 -9.47
N LYS A 114 7.76 -21.86 -9.39
CA LYS A 114 7.60 -21.01 -10.58
C LYS A 114 8.82 -21.01 -11.50
N LEU A 115 10.02 -21.30 -10.97
CA LEU A 115 11.26 -21.41 -11.74
C LEU A 115 11.41 -22.76 -12.46
N LEU A 116 10.64 -23.79 -12.07
CA LEU A 116 10.64 -25.13 -12.67
C LEU A 116 9.75 -25.21 -13.93
N LYS A 117 9.92 -24.27 -14.86
CA LYS A 117 9.19 -24.27 -16.15
C LYS A 117 10.01 -24.96 -17.25
N PRO A 118 9.36 -25.65 -18.21
CA PRO A 118 10.05 -26.20 -19.38
C PRO A 118 10.62 -25.08 -20.27
N LEU A 119 11.57 -25.42 -21.18
CA LEU A 119 12.11 -24.50 -22.20
C LEU A 119 10.95 -23.74 -22.88
N PRO A 120 10.95 -22.40 -22.94
CA PRO A 120 12.07 -21.49 -23.26
C PRO A 120 12.70 -20.73 -22.07
N TYR A 121 12.46 -21.17 -20.83
CA TYR A 121 13.03 -20.54 -19.63
C TYR A 121 14.51 -20.89 -19.41
N ASN A 122 15.26 -20.03 -18.72
CA ASN A 122 16.70 -20.22 -18.47
C ASN A 122 16.97 -21.60 -17.79
N PRO A 123 17.66 -22.54 -18.46
CA PRO A 123 17.84 -23.89 -17.92
C PRO A 123 18.67 -23.87 -16.63
N ASN A 124 19.60 -22.92 -16.50
CA ASN A 124 20.45 -22.76 -15.33
C ASN A 124 19.64 -22.51 -14.04
N HIS A 125 18.56 -21.71 -14.11
CA HIS A 125 17.71 -21.44 -12.94
C HIS A 125 16.95 -22.69 -12.50
N ALA A 126 16.41 -23.43 -13.46
CA ALA A 126 15.68 -24.67 -13.19
C ALA A 126 16.60 -25.75 -12.57
N HIS A 127 17.83 -25.91 -13.08
CA HIS A 127 18.79 -26.87 -12.54
C HIS A 127 19.22 -26.55 -11.12
N VAL A 128 19.51 -25.28 -10.81
CA VAL A 128 19.89 -24.84 -9.46
C VAL A 128 18.71 -24.97 -8.50
N ALA A 129 17.50 -24.55 -8.92
CA ALA A 129 16.29 -24.69 -8.12
C ALA A 129 16.00 -26.16 -7.75
N LEU A 130 16.13 -27.08 -8.72
CA LEU A 130 15.90 -28.51 -8.50
C LEU A 130 16.92 -29.12 -7.53
N ARG A 131 18.19 -28.71 -7.62
CA ARG A 131 19.23 -29.12 -6.67
C ARG A 131 18.94 -28.63 -5.25
N ILE A 132 18.58 -27.36 -5.10
CA ILE A 132 18.23 -26.77 -3.79
C ILE A 132 17.02 -27.50 -3.20
N LEU A 133 15.97 -27.75 -4.00
CA LEU A 133 14.78 -28.49 -3.55
C LEU A 133 15.13 -29.91 -3.09
N GLY A 134 16.04 -30.60 -3.79
CA GLY A 134 16.56 -31.90 -3.36
C GLY A 134 17.27 -31.84 -2.00
N LYS A 135 18.11 -30.83 -1.75
CA LYS A 135 18.79 -30.61 -0.47
C LYS A 135 17.80 -30.25 0.66
N LEU A 136 16.74 -29.50 0.35
CA LEU A 136 15.70 -29.10 1.31
C LEU A 136 14.75 -30.27 1.67
N GLY A 137 14.44 -31.16 0.72
CA GLY A 137 13.56 -32.31 0.91
C GLY A 137 14.04 -33.29 2.00
N GLY A 138 15.35 -33.40 2.20
CA GLY A 138 15.93 -34.20 3.29
C GLY A 138 15.87 -33.53 4.68
N ARG A 139 15.74 -32.20 4.74
CA ARG A 139 15.87 -31.41 5.99
C ARG A 139 14.53 -30.91 6.56
N ASN A 140 13.49 -30.78 5.73
CA ASN A 140 12.22 -30.10 6.07
C ASN A 140 10.97 -31.01 6.13
N GLN A 141 11.10 -32.31 6.45
CA GLN A 141 9.96 -33.24 6.53
C GLN A 141 8.86 -32.83 7.54
N LYS A 142 9.14 -31.94 8.51
CA LYS A 142 8.17 -31.46 9.51
C LYS A 142 7.47 -30.13 9.13
N VAL A 143 7.96 -29.40 8.13
CA VAL A 143 7.56 -28.01 7.86
C VAL A 143 6.55 -27.91 6.69
N LEU A 144 6.53 -28.90 5.80
CA LEU A 144 5.53 -29.03 4.72
C LEU A 144 4.21 -29.60 5.27
N ARG A 145 3.61 -28.91 6.24
CA ARG A 145 2.17 -29.07 6.48
C ARG A 145 1.45 -28.08 5.57
N PRO A 146 0.44 -28.51 4.80
CA PRO A 146 -0.33 -27.57 4.00
C PRO A 146 -0.99 -26.57 4.95
N LYS A 147 -0.55 -25.31 4.93
CA LYS A 147 -1.42 -24.21 5.35
C LYS A 147 -2.49 -24.14 4.28
N THR A 148 -3.73 -24.40 4.66
CA THR A 148 -4.90 -24.07 3.85
C THR A 148 -4.83 -22.58 3.56
N ILE A 149 -4.37 -22.22 2.37
CA ILE A 149 -4.57 -20.88 1.85
C ILE A 149 -6.04 -20.89 1.49
N GLU A 150 -6.87 -20.31 2.36
CA GLU A 150 -8.11 -19.72 1.86
C GLU A 150 -7.65 -18.58 0.95
N GLU A 151 -7.40 -18.92 -0.32
CA GLU A 151 -7.46 -17.93 -1.37
C GLU A 151 -8.91 -17.45 -1.32
N CYS A 152 -9.16 -16.33 -0.65
CA CYS A 152 -10.24 -15.44 -1.01
C CYS A 152 -9.95 -14.94 -2.42
N GLN A 153 -10.07 -15.84 -3.41
CA GLN A 153 -10.43 -15.46 -4.76
C GLN A 153 -11.76 -14.76 -4.60
N VAL A 154 -11.73 -13.42 -4.62
CA VAL A 154 -12.88 -12.60 -4.97
C VAL A 154 -13.24 -13.00 -6.40
N ARG A 155 -13.98 -14.12 -6.49
CA ARG A 155 -14.54 -14.65 -7.71
C ARG A 155 -15.58 -13.64 -8.13
N TRP A 156 -15.23 -12.84 -9.13
CA TRP A 156 -16.20 -12.09 -9.91
C TRP A 156 -17.27 -13.07 -10.38
N SER A 157 -18.38 -13.13 -9.64
CA SER A 157 -19.57 -13.80 -10.13
C SER A 157 -20.16 -12.89 -11.20
N SER A 158 -19.70 -13.07 -12.44
CA SER A 158 -20.39 -12.54 -13.61
C SER A 158 -21.80 -13.12 -13.65
N LYS A 159 -22.75 -12.45 -13.01
CA LYS A 159 -24.16 -12.61 -13.36
C LYS A 159 -24.32 -11.91 -14.71
N LYS A 160 -24.48 -12.73 -15.75
CA LYS A 160 -24.68 -12.30 -17.13
C LYS A 160 -25.88 -11.35 -17.21
N SER A 161 -25.63 -10.08 -17.49
CA SER A 161 -26.63 -9.23 -18.14
C SER A 161 -26.71 -9.65 -19.59
N HIS A 162 -27.89 -10.07 -20.04
CA HIS A 162 -28.15 -10.41 -21.44
C HIS A 162 -27.78 -9.22 -22.35
N SER A 163 -26.73 -9.36 -23.13
CA SER A 163 -26.54 -8.57 -24.35
C SER A 163 -25.87 -9.46 -25.39
N SER A 164 -26.55 -9.60 -26.52
CA SER A 164 -26.08 -10.24 -27.74
C SER A 164 -25.01 -9.36 -28.38
N SER A 165 -23.89 -9.95 -28.80
CA SER A 165 -22.95 -9.29 -29.71
C SER A 165 -22.52 -10.25 -30.82
N PRO A 166 -22.42 -9.78 -32.08
CA PRO A 166 -21.99 -10.59 -33.21
C PRO A 166 -20.47 -10.75 -33.21
N GLY A 167 -20.02 -11.91 -33.71
CA GLY A 167 -18.62 -12.27 -33.77
C GLY A 167 -17.79 -11.42 -34.73
N SER A 168 -16.51 -11.26 -34.40
CA SER A 168 -15.47 -11.08 -35.40
C SER A 168 -14.19 -11.77 -34.96
N THR A 169 -13.68 -12.58 -35.88
CA THR A 169 -12.48 -13.40 -35.79
C THR A 169 -11.31 -12.56 -36.29
N GLY A 170 -10.27 -12.37 -35.47
CA GLY A 170 -9.07 -11.64 -35.87
C GLY A 170 -7.85 -12.09 -35.04
N ASN A 171 -6.80 -12.53 -35.74
CA ASN A 171 -5.63 -13.20 -35.18
C ASN A 171 -4.69 -12.29 -34.36
N PRO A 172 -3.87 -12.88 -33.44
CA PRO A 172 -3.16 -12.14 -32.41
C PRO A 172 -1.69 -11.88 -32.76
N THR A 173 -1.38 -10.85 -33.56
CA THR A 173 0.03 -10.40 -33.73
C THR A 173 0.13 -8.91 -33.50
N ASP A 174 -0.02 -8.50 -32.24
CA ASP A 174 0.43 -7.19 -31.76
C ASP A 174 0.21 -7.07 -30.24
N ALA A 175 1.23 -7.42 -29.45
CA ALA A 175 1.14 -7.47 -27.98
C ALA A 175 1.06 -6.07 -27.33
N THR A 176 1.60 -5.05 -28.01
CA THR A 176 1.56 -3.64 -27.60
C THR A 176 0.15 -3.05 -27.71
N TRP A 177 -0.59 -3.34 -28.77
CA TRP A 177 -1.97 -2.91 -28.93
C TRP A 177 -2.94 -3.62 -27.98
N ARG A 178 -2.64 -4.86 -27.58
CA ARG A 178 -3.41 -5.56 -26.54
C ARG A 178 -3.36 -4.84 -25.20
N HIS A 179 -2.20 -4.32 -24.81
CA HIS A 179 -2.05 -3.60 -23.55
C HIS A 179 -2.73 -2.22 -23.56
N SER A 180 -2.70 -1.47 -24.66
CA SER A 180 -3.40 -0.18 -24.74
C SER A 180 -4.92 -0.36 -24.80
N LEU A 181 -5.41 -1.27 -25.64
CA LEU A 181 -6.83 -1.61 -25.71
C LEU A 181 -7.31 -2.19 -24.38
N GLN A 182 -6.55 -3.07 -23.73
CA GLN A 182 -6.93 -3.61 -22.42
C GLN A 182 -7.07 -2.51 -21.37
N LYS A 183 -6.20 -1.49 -21.36
CA LYS A 183 -6.32 -0.35 -20.45
C LYS A 183 -7.58 0.48 -20.74
N GLU A 184 -7.85 0.74 -22.02
CA GLU A 184 -9.04 1.49 -22.45
C GLU A 184 -10.35 0.74 -22.13
N TRP A 185 -10.41 -0.57 -22.41
CA TRP A 185 -11.55 -1.42 -22.06
C TRP A 185 -11.72 -1.56 -20.55
N VAL A 186 -10.65 -1.66 -19.77
CA VAL A 186 -10.71 -1.68 -18.30
C VAL A 186 -11.27 -0.37 -17.76
N TRP A 187 -10.86 0.78 -18.32
CA TRP A 187 -11.41 2.08 -17.96
C TRP A 187 -12.89 2.22 -18.30
N ILE A 188 -13.27 1.89 -19.55
CA ILE A 188 -14.66 1.95 -20.02
C ILE A 188 -15.54 1.01 -19.18
N PHE A 189 -15.08 -0.22 -18.95
CA PHE A 189 -15.78 -1.20 -18.13
C PHE A 189 -15.92 -0.73 -16.68
N GLY A 190 -14.87 -0.16 -16.10
CA GLY A 190 -14.90 0.45 -14.76
C GLY A 190 -15.95 1.57 -14.67
N LYS A 191 -15.96 2.50 -15.63
CA LYS A 191 -16.94 3.59 -15.72
C LYS A 191 -18.38 3.09 -15.81
N HIS A 192 -18.64 2.05 -16.60
CA HIS A 192 -19.97 1.44 -16.70
C HIS A 192 -20.35 0.70 -15.41
N HIS A 193 -19.41 -0.06 -14.82
CA HIS A 193 -19.66 -0.77 -13.57
C HIS A 193 -20.00 0.17 -12.43
N THR A 194 -19.31 1.30 -12.30
CA THR A 194 -19.58 2.28 -11.26
C THR A 194 -20.98 2.91 -11.41
N ARG A 195 -21.42 3.18 -12.64
CA ARG A 195 -22.79 3.67 -12.91
C ARG A 195 -23.86 2.63 -12.60
N VAL A 196 -23.61 1.36 -12.92
CA VAL A 196 -24.52 0.24 -12.59
C VAL A 196 -24.55 -0.01 -11.08
N PHE A 197 -23.41 0.16 -10.40
CA PHE A 197 -23.27 -0.03 -8.96
C PHE A 197 -24.15 0.94 -8.16
N ILE A 198 -24.12 2.22 -8.51
CA ILE A 198 -24.94 3.28 -7.87
C ILE A 198 -26.44 2.98 -8.00
N ASN A 199 -26.87 2.38 -9.10
CA ASN A 199 -28.29 2.18 -9.41
C ASN A 199 -28.89 0.84 -8.93
N GLY A 200 -28.10 -0.12 -8.39
CA GLY A 200 -28.63 -1.49 -8.27
C GLY A 200 -28.04 -2.46 -7.26
N TYR A 201 -27.07 -2.12 -6.41
CA TYR A 201 -26.48 -3.11 -5.49
C TYR A 201 -27.05 -3.06 -4.06
N GLY A 202 -27.26 -4.25 -3.47
CA GLY A 202 -27.86 -4.47 -2.14
C GLY A 202 -26.90 -4.32 -0.96
N GLN A 203 -27.45 -4.31 0.26
CA GLN A 203 -26.89 -3.76 1.50
C GLN A 203 -25.60 -4.39 2.10
N GLY A 204 -24.99 -5.44 1.53
CA GLY A 204 -23.92 -6.21 2.19
C GLY A 204 -22.50 -6.06 1.63
N GLU A 205 -22.29 -6.41 0.36
CA GLU A 205 -20.94 -6.46 -0.29
C GLU A 205 -20.57 -5.15 -1.03
N ARG A 206 -21.30 -4.06 -0.73
CA ARG A 206 -21.15 -2.80 -1.45
C ARG A 206 -19.82 -2.11 -1.16
N GLU A 207 -19.41 -2.05 0.10
CA GLU A 207 -18.24 -1.27 0.51
C GLU A 207 -16.93 -1.84 -0.05
N GLU A 208 -16.75 -3.15 0.02
CA GLU A 208 -15.53 -3.81 -0.49
C GLU A 208 -15.42 -3.70 -2.01
N THR A 209 -16.52 -3.99 -2.72
CA THR A 209 -16.58 -3.84 -4.18
C THR A 209 -16.31 -2.40 -4.59
N PHE A 210 -16.90 -1.44 -3.88
CA PHE A 210 -16.72 -0.02 -4.15
C PHE A 210 -15.28 0.44 -3.87
N SER A 211 -14.66 -0.04 -2.79
CA SER A 211 -13.24 0.18 -2.48
C SER A 211 -12.33 -0.27 -3.63
N VAL A 212 -12.55 -1.48 -4.17
CA VAL A 212 -11.77 -2.01 -5.29
C VAL A 212 -12.01 -1.19 -6.56
N LEU A 213 -13.26 -0.80 -6.83
CA LEU A 213 -13.58 0.08 -7.97
C LEU A 213 -12.90 1.44 -7.86
N LEU A 214 -12.93 2.07 -6.68
CA LEU A 214 -12.26 3.35 -6.45
C LEU A 214 -10.75 3.25 -6.65
N LYS A 215 -10.11 2.18 -6.15
CA LYS A 215 -8.68 1.93 -6.40
C LYS A 215 -8.37 1.86 -7.89
N GLY A 216 -9.17 1.10 -8.66
CA GLY A 216 -9.02 1.02 -10.11
C GLY A 216 -9.23 2.36 -10.84
N LEU A 217 -10.20 3.18 -10.38
CA LEU A 217 -10.44 4.52 -10.94
C LEU A 217 -9.30 5.49 -10.62
N PHE A 218 -8.72 5.42 -9.41
CA PHE A 218 -7.54 6.21 -9.05
C PHE A 218 -6.28 5.73 -9.78
N ASP A 219 -6.14 4.44 -10.08
CA ASP A 219 -5.04 3.98 -10.94
C ASP A 219 -5.20 4.49 -12.38
N ALA A 220 -6.43 4.69 -12.86
CA ALA A 220 -6.68 5.29 -14.16
C ALA A 220 -6.28 6.77 -14.22
N THR A 221 -6.31 7.52 -13.10
CA THR A 221 -5.87 8.94 -13.11
C THR A 221 -4.37 9.07 -13.33
N ARG A 222 -3.59 8.02 -13.06
CA ARG A 222 -2.13 7.98 -13.28
C ARG A 222 -1.75 7.76 -14.73
N VAL A 223 -2.70 7.28 -15.55
CA VAL A 223 -2.48 7.11 -16.98
C VAL A 223 -2.76 8.44 -17.67
N PRO A 224 -1.77 9.06 -18.34
CA PRO A 224 -1.90 10.42 -18.86
C PRO A 224 -3.06 10.55 -19.87
N GLU A 225 -3.32 9.50 -20.66
CA GLU A 225 -4.38 9.43 -21.67
C GLU A 225 -5.80 9.58 -21.09
N PHE A 226 -6.04 9.04 -19.89
CA PHE A 226 -7.36 9.03 -19.25
C PHE A 226 -7.45 9.92 -18.02
N SER A 227 -6.35 10.57 -17.63
CA SER A 227 -6.22 11.34 -16.38
C SER A 227 -7.35 12.36 -16.16
N VAL A 228 -7.59 13.23 -17.15
CA VAL A 228 -8.61 14.29 -17.09
C VAL A 228 -10.03 13.72 -17.03
N ASP A 229 -10.31 12.71 -17.85
CA ASP A 229 -11.61 12.03 -17.88
C ASP A 229 -11.87 11.27 -16.58
N ALA A 230 -10.85 10.65 -16.00
CA ALA A 230 -10.93 9.94 -14.73
C ALA A 230 -11.17 10.89 -13.55
N GLU A 231 -10.46 12.01 -13.47
CA GLU A 231 -10.68 13.02 -12.44
C GLU A 231 -12.09 13.64 -12.52
N SER A 232 -12.58 13.92 -13.73
CA SER A 232 -13.93 14.45 -13.93
C SER A 232 -15.00 13.44 -13.52
N HIS A 233 -14.80 12.16 -13.85
CA HIS A 233 -15.71 11.08 -13.47
C HIS A 233 -15.73 10.86 -11.96
N LEU A 234 -14.56 10.80 -11.30
CA LEU A 234 -14.45 10.68 -9.84
C LEU A 234 -15.09 11.88 -9.12
N SER A 235 -14.91 13.09 -9.65
CA SER A 235 -15.54 14.29 -9.08
C SER A 235 -17.06 14.20 -9.13
N SER A 236 -17.63 13.80 -10.27
CA SER A 236 -19.08 13.61 -10.43
C SER A 236 -19.61 12.46 -9.58
N LEU A 237 -18.81 11.39 -9.43
CA LEU A 237 -19.13 10.24 -8.59
C LEU A 237 -19.26 10.64 -7.12
N PHE A 238 -18.24 11.31 -6.58
CA PHE A 238 -18.22 11.72 -5.17
C PHE A 238 -19.33 12.72 -4.88
N GLU A 239 -19.57 13.66 -5.79
CA GLU A 239 -20.69 14.61 -5.68
C GLU A 239 -22.03 13.87 -5.60
N HIS A 240 -22.26 12.88 -6.45
CA HIS A 240 -23.48 12.07 -6.39
C HIS A 240 -23.59 11.31 -5.07
N VAL A 241 -22.51 10.64 -4.62
CA VAL A 241 -22.51 9.89 -3.35
C VAL A 241 -22.79 10.82 -2.16
N PHE A 242 -22.15 11.98 -2.09
CA PHE A 242 -22.40 12.96 -1.04
C PHE A 242 -23.85 13.45 -1.06
N ILE A 243 -24.44 13.70 -2.24
CA ILE A 243 -25.86 14.07 -2.37
C ILE A 243 -26.76 12.95 -1.84
N THR A 244 -26.46 11.70 -2.21
CA THR A 244 -27.26 10.55 -1.80
C THR A 244 -27.12 10.19 -0.31
N GLU A 245 -25.96 10.37 0.32
CA GLU A 245 -25.76 9.95 1.71
C GLU A 245 -25.91 11.09 2.72
N ILE A 246 -25.41 12.28 2.41
CA ILE A 246 -25.34 13.42 3.33
C ILE A 246 -26.55 14.34 3.12
N TRP A 247 -26.96 14.52 1.86
CA TRP A 247 -27.94 15.56 1.50
C TRP A 247 -29.34 15.00 1.22
N GLN A 248 -29.62 13.72 1.46
CA GLN A 248 -30.98 13.17 1.34
C GLN A 248 -31.97 13.89 2.27
N GLU A 249 -33.21 14.04 1.81
CA GLU A 249 -34.30 14.46 2.67
C GLU A 249 -34.67 13.30 3.60
N PRO A 250 -34.86 13.55 4.92
CA PRO A 250 -35.23 12.50 5.84
C PRO A 250 -36.55 11.87 5.39
N GLY A 251 -36.51 10.58 5.08
CA GLY A 251 -37.71 9.81 4.78
C GLY A 251 -38.67 9.76 5.98
N PRO A 252 -39.87 9.18 5.81
CA PRO A 252 -40.94 9.19 6.83
C PRO A 252 -40.57 8.52 8.16
N ASN A 253 -39.48 7.74 8.22
CA ASN A 253 -38.95 7.12 9.44
C ASN A 253 -37.56 7.68 9.82
N PRO A 254 -37.46 8.62 10.78
CA PRO A 254 -36.19 9.20 11.22
C PRO A 254 -35.26 8.21 11.93
N GLU A 255 -35.77 7.11 12.51
CA GLU A 255 -34.95 6.09 13.18
C GLU A 255 -34.20 5.16 12.21
N GLN A 256 -34.71 4.98 10.98
CA GLN A 256 -34.04 4.26 9.90
C GLN A 256 -33.05 5.15 9.14
N ALA A 257 -33.16 6.47 9.28
CA ALA A 257 -32.19 7.46 8.78
C ALA A 257 -31.00 7.64 9.74
N ARG A 258 -30.55 6.58 10.42
CA ARG A 258 -29.18 6.56 10.94
C ARG A 258 -28.27 6.46 9.71
N TYR A 259 -27.89 7.61 9.18
CA TYR A 259 -27.02 7.75 8.03
C TYR A 259 -25.77 6.89 8.22
N SER A 260 -25.75 5.68 7.67
CA SER A 260 -24.52 4.93 7.53
C SER A 260 -23.79 5.59 6.39
N LEU A 261 -22.88 6.52 6.70
CA LEU A 261 -22.00 7.19 5.75
C LEU A 261 -20.94 6.22 5.21
N SER A 262 -21.34 5.02 4.82
CA SER A 262 -20.46 3.92 4.46
C SER A 262 -19.74 4.20 3.15
N LEU A 263 -20.42 4.74 2.14
CA LEU A 263 -19.79 5.11 0.88
C LEU A 263 -18.91 6.35 1.06
N THR A 264 -19.34 7.33 1.86
CA THR A 264 -18.51 8.49 2.21
C THR A 264 -17.25 8.07 2.97
N ASN A 265 -17.33 7.11 3.89
CA ASN A 265 -16.19 6.58 4.61
C ASN A 265 -15.20 5.86 3.68
N THR A 266 -15.71 5.04 2.76
CA THR A 266 -14.86 4.37 1.75
C THR A 266 -14.26 5.36 0.76
N ILE A 267 -14.93 6.47 0.42
CA ILE A 267 -14.34 7.59 -0.34
C ILE A 267 -13.18 8.23 0.43
N ILE A 268 -13.36 8.51 1.72
CA ILE A 268 -12.29 9.07 2.57
C ILE A 268 -11.09 8.12 2.62
N ASP A 269 -11.33 6.82 2.82
CA ASP A 269 -10.27 5.81 2.83
C ASP A 269 -9.56 5.73 1.47
N ALA A 270 -10.30 5.75 0.36
CA ALA A 270 -9.72 5.72 -0.98
C ALA A 270 -8.90 6.98 -1.31
N LEU A 271 -9.31 8.15 -0.81
CA LEU A 271 -8.54 9.39 -0.94
C LEU A 271 -7.22 9.32 -0.14
N ILE A 272 -7.24 8.75 1.07
CA ILE A 272 -6.03 8.53 1.89
C ILE A 272 -5.12 7.48 1.21
N ASP A 273 -5.69 6.40 0.69
CA ASP A 273 -4.97 5.37 -0.06
C ASP A 273 -4.30 5.96 -1.31
N ASN A 274 -4.99 6.84 -2.05
CA ASN A 274 -4.43 7.50 -3.23
C ASN A 274 -3.20 8.37 -2.87
N LEU A 275 -3.25 9.11 -1.76
CA LEU A 275 -2.09 9.85 -1.25
C LEU A 275 -0.97 8.93 -0.78
N THR A 276 -1.31 7.80 -0.17
CA THR A 276 -0.33 6.82 0.35
C THR A 276 0.52 6.21 -0.76
N ILE A 277 -0.08 5.98 -1.93
CA ILE A 277 0.61 5.36 -3.06
C ILE A 277 1.39 6.39 -3.90
N ALA A 278 1.15 7.70 -3.73
CA ALA A 278 1.84 8.72 -4.51
C ALA A 278 3.33 8.79 -4.15
N THR A 279 4.19 8.26 -5.03
CA THR A 279 5.65 8.22 -4.87
C THR A 279 6.32 9.54 -5.26
N ASP A 280 5.84 10.19 -6.33
CA ASP A 280 6.42 11.42 -6.84
C ASP A 280 5.85 12.66 -6.15
N GLN A 281 6.70 13.66 -5.89
CA GLN A 281 6.25 14.95 -5.34
C GLN A 281 5.16 15.60 -6.22
N ASN A 282 5.27 15.48 -7.55
CA ASN A 282 4.28 16.00 -8.49
C ASN A 282 2.92 15.28 -8.36
N HIS A 283 2.95 13.95 -8.24
CA HIS A 283 1.73 13.14 -8.06
C HIS A 283 1.09 13.39 -6.69
N LEU A 284 1.90 13.54 -5.65
CA LEU A 284 1.42 13.87 -4.30
C LEU A 284 0.75 15.26 -4.28
N GLN A 285 1.33 16.24 -4.98
CA GLN A 285 0.72 17.56 -5.14
C GLN A 285 -0.59 17.50 -5.92
N ALA A 286 -0.63 16.78 -7.05
CA ALA A 286 -1.84 16.62 -7.86
C ALA A 286 -2.96 15.92 -7.06
N ALA A 287 -2.64 14.84 -6.36
CA ALA A 287 -3.58 14.14 -5.49
C ALA A 287 -4.07 15.01 -4.31
N SER A 288 -3.18 15.81 -3.71
CA SER A 288 -3.54 16.78 -2.67
C SER A 288 -4.47 17.89 -3.20
N GLN A 289 -4.22 18.38 -4.41
CA GLN A 289 -5.09 19.36 -5.07
C GLN A 289 -6.46 18.76 -5.40
N PHE A 290 -6.50 17.54 -5.92
CA PHE A 290 -7.74 16.82 -6.19
C PHE A 290 -8.56 16.61 -4.90
N MET A 291 -7.93 16.13 -3.82
CA MET A 291 -8.58 15.98 -2.51
C MET A 291 -9.13 17.32 -2.00
N HIS A 292 -8.34 18.40 -2.10
CA HIS A 292 -8.80 19.73 -1.70
C HIS A 292 -10.04 20.18 -2.50
N ARG A 293 -10.09 19.95 -3.82
CA ARG A 293 -11.26 20.24 -4.65
C ARG A 293 -12.49 19.44 -4.21
N VAL A 294 -12.33 18.16 -3.88
CA VAL A 294 -13.42 17.29 -3.39
C VAL A 294 -13.99 17.82 -2.07
N PHE A 295 -13.12 18.14 -1.10
CA PHE A 295 -13.55 18.69 0.19
C PHE A 295 -14.17 20.08 0.05
N GLN A 296 -13.63 20.94 -0.83
CA GLN A 296 -14.19 22.25 -1.09
C GLN A 296 -15.62 22.14 -1.65
N LYS A 297 -15.86 21.23 -2.61
CA LYS A 297 -17.22 20.97 -3.14
C LYS A 297 -18.18 20.48 -2.06
N LEU A 298 -17.73 19.53 -1.23
CA LEU A 298 -18.50 19.01 -0.09
C LEU A 298 -18.93 20.14 0.86
N PHE A 299 -17.98 21.01 1.25
CA PHE A 299 -18.24 22.09 2.19
C PHE A 299 -19.00 23.28 1.59
N GLN A 300 -18.81 23.58 0.30
CA GLN A 300 -19.59 24.62 -0.38
C GLN A 300 -21.06 24.22 -0.51
N HIS A 301 -21.35 22.97 -0.85
CA HIS A 301 -22.73 22.46 -0.92
C HIS A 301 -23.43 22.48 0.45
N ALA A 302 -22.64 22.38 1.52
CA ALA A 302 -23.17 22.51 2.87
C ALA A 302 -23.63 23.93 3.20
N LYS A 303 -22.91 24.96 2.73
CA LYS A 303 -23.30 26.37 2.97
C LYS A 303 -24.59 26.75 2.26
N THR A 304 -24.89 26.11 1.13
CA THR A 304 -26.13 26.36 0.37
C THR A 304 -27.33 25.60 0.93
N THR A 305 -27.13 24.65 1.84
CA THR A 305 -28.17 23.72 2.30
C THR A 305 -28.54 23.95 3.77
N SER A 306 -29.84 23.84 4.08
CA SER A 306 -30.50 24.14 5.37
C SER A 306 -29.80 23.64 6.66
N ALA A 307 -30.02 24.37 7.77
CA ALA A 307 -29.38 24.25 9.09
C ALA A 307 -29.49 22.85 9.77
N LEU A 308 -30.51 22.04 9.45
CA LEU A 308 -30.65 20.67 9.99
C LEU A 308 -29.52 19.72 9.56
N LYS A 309 -28.72 20.10 8.56
CA LYS A 309 -27.61 19.29 8.03
C LYS A 309 -26.25 19.72 8.57
N GLU A 310 -26.20 20.71 9.48
CA GLU A 310 -24.96 21.14 10.14
C GLU A 310 -24.40 20.05 11.07
N ASP A 311 -25.26 19.27 11.72
CA ASP A 311 -24.86 18.14 12.57
C ASP A 311 -24.26 16.99 11.76
N ILE A 312 -24.86 16.65 10.62
CA ILE A 312 -24.36 15.62 9.70
C ILE A 312 -23.01 16.06 9.13
N LEU A 313 -22.89 17.34 8.75
CA LEU A 313 -21.62 17.89 8.28
C LEU A 313 -20.55 17.84 9.38
N THR A 314 -20.90 18.18 10.62
CA THR A 314 -20.01 18.10 11.77
C THR A 314 -19.55 16.67 12.01
N TYR A 315 -20.45 15.69 11.84
CA TYR A 315 -20.13 14.28 11.89
C TYR A 315 -19.19 13.85 10.75
N THR A 316 -19.41 14.29 9.51
CA THR A 316 -18.51 14.01 8.37
C THR A 316 -17.12 14.60 8.63
N LYS A 317 -17.04 15.85 9.08
CA LYS A 317 -15.77 16.50 9.46
C LYS A 317 -15.05 15.74 10.57
N ARG A 318 -15.78 15.32 11.61
CA ARG A 318 -15.24 14.51 12.72
C ARG A 318 -14.71 13.18 12.24
N THR A 319 -15.45 12.50 11.36
CA THR A 319 -15.06 11.19 10.83
C THR A 319 -13.81 11.30 9.96
N LEU A 320 -13.73 12.36 9.15
CA LEU A 320 -12.58 12.66 8.32
C LEU A 320 -11.34 12.97 9.17
N CYS A 321 -11.46 13.81 10.21
CA CYS A 321 -10.38 14.05 11.17
C CYS A 321 -9.91 12.77 11.84
N ARG A 322 -10.83 11.95 12.35
CA ARG A 322 -10.49 10.69 13.01
C ARG A 322 -9.77 9.72 12.10
N LYS A 323 -10.21 9.56 10.84
CA LYS A 323 -9.55 8.71 9.85
C LYS A 323 -8.17 9.24 9.45
N ALA A 324 -8.02 10.55 9.32
CA ALA A 324 -6.74 11.17 9.02
C ALA A 324 -5.75 11.01 10.18
N SER A 325 -6.20 11.30 11.41
CA SER A 325 -5.43 11.09 12.64
C SER A 325 -5.09 9.61 12.85
N SER A 326 -6.03 8.69 12.67
CA SER A 326 -5.76 7.24 12.79
C SER A 326 -4.73 6.75 11.78
N SER A 327 -4.74 7.31 10.56
CA SER A 327 -3.74 6.98 9.53
C SER A 327 -2.33 7.44 9.91
N CYS A 328 -2.18 8.45 10.77
CA CYS A 328 -0.88 8.87 11.31
C CYS A 328 -0.27 7.84 12.29
N TYR A 329 -1.08 6.96 12.87
CA TYR A 329 -0.64 5.88 13.76
C TYR A 329 -0.45 4.54 13.04
N ASP A 330 -0.57 4.49 11.72
CA ASP A 330 -0.37 3.28 10.92
C ASP A 330 1.09 2.77 11.03
N HIS A 331 1.34 1.52 10.69
CA HIS A 331 2.72 0.99 10.67
C HIS A 331 3.53 1.53 9.49
N SER A 332 2.87 1.82 8.36
CA SER A 332 3.52 2.22 7.11
C SER A 332 3.79 3.72 7.05
N TRP A 333 5.05 4.11 6.83
CA TRP A 333 5.45 5.53 6.77
C TRP A 333 4.69 6.37 5.71
N PRO A 334 4.47 5.88 4.47
CA PRO A 334 3.71 6.62 3.46
C PRO A 334 2.28 6.93 3.90
N ARG A 335 1.63 6.02 4.63
CA ARG A 335 0.27 6.21 5.12
C ARG A 335 0.20 7.24 6.24
N LYS A 336 1.24 7.30 7.09
CA LYS A 336 1.36 8.37 8.10
C LYS A 336 1.51 9.75 7.45
N CYS A 337 2.33 9.85 6.40
CA CYS A 337 2.50 11.08 5.64
C CYS A 337 1.19 11.51 4.95
N ALA A 338 0.45 10.55 4.37
CA ALA A 338 -0.86 10.80 3.78
C ALA A 338 -1.85 11.36 4.82
N GLY A 339 -1.88 10.77 6.03
CA GLY A 339 -2.68 11.26 7.15
C GLY A 339 -2.39 12.73 7.50
N HIS A 340 -1.10 13.08 7.64
CA HIS A 340 -0.68 14.47 7.85
C HIS A 340 -1.13 15.39 6.71
N GLN A 341 -0.99 14.98 5.46
CA GLN A 341 -1.39 15.78 4.30
C GLN A 341 -2.90 16.09 4.32
N VAL A 342 -3.73 15.11 4.70
CA VAL A 342 -5.18 15.34 4.88
C VAL A 342 -5.44 16.36 5.99
N LEU A 343 -4.80 16.19 7.15
CA LEU A 343 -4.94 17.11 8.27
C LEU A 343 -4.50 18.55 7.90
N SER A 344 -3.40 18.68 7.16
CA SER A 344 -2.91 19.96 6.66
C SER A 344 -3.91 20.63 5.72
N ILE A 345 -4.55 19.88 4.81
CA ILE A 345 -5.59 20.42 3.93
C ILE A 345 -6.80 20.90 4.75
N LEU A 346 -7.23 20.15 5.76
CA LEU A 346 -8.34 20.54 6.63
C LEU A 346 -8.04 21.83 7.38
N VAL A 347 -6.93 21.88 8.10
CA VAL A 347 -6.58 23.01 8.99
C VAL A 347 -6.19 24.26 8.20
N ASN A 348 -5.51 24.11 7.05
CA ASN A 348 -4.95 25.25 6.31
C ASN A 348 -5.81 25.74 5.16
N ARG A 349 -6.57 24.86 4.50
CA ARG A 349 -7.21 25.17 3.22
C ARG A 349 -8.73 25.14 3.25
N THR A 350 -9.33 24.62 4.32
CA THR A 350 -10.79 24.66 4.46
C THR A 350 -11.17 25.81 5.37
N GLU A 351 -12.24 26.54 5.02
CA GLU A 351 -12.85 27.55 5.89
C GLU A 351 -13.58 26.87 7.05
N THR A 352 -12.86 26.07 7.84
CA THR A 352 -13.39 25.44 9.04
C THR A 352 -13.52 26.51 10.14
N SER A 353 -14.61 26.45 10.89
CA SER A 353 -14.82 27.35 12.03
C SER A 353 -13.73 27.11 13.07
N ALA A 354 -13.23 28.18 13.70
CA ALA A 354 -12.22 28.09 14.75
C ALA A 354 -12.64 27.16 15.90
N SER A 355 -13.95 27.08 16.19
CA SER A 355 -14.55 26.16 17.18
C SER A 355 -14.32 24.69 16.85
N TRP A 356 -14.30 24.33 15.57
CA TRP A 356 -14.07 22.94 15.17
C TRP A 356 -12.60 22.55 15.38
N ILE A 357 -11.68 23.47 15.11
CA ILE A 357 -10.24 23.21 15.30
C ILE A 357 -9.95 22.95 16.78
N THR A 358 -10.56 23.71 17.69
CA THR A 358 -10.39 23.50 19.15
C THR A 358 -10.90 22.14 19.63
N ASP A 359 -11.98 21.62 19.04
CA ASP A 359 -12.54 20.32 19.44
C ASP A 359 -11.63 19.13 19.08
N PHE A 360 -10.84 19.25 18.02
CA PHE A 360 -9.94 18.20 17.52
C PHE A 360 -8.46 18.48 17.75
N GLU A 361 -8.12 19.61 18.35
CA GLU A 361 -6.74 20.09 18.52
C GLU A 361 -5.86 19.03 19.19
N LEU A 362 -6.34 18.41 20.29
CA LEU A 362 -5.59 17.39 21.01
C LEU A 362 -5.39 16.10 20.19
N GLU A 363 -6.39 15.69 19.40
CA GLU A 363 -6.28 14.51 18.53
C GLU A 363 -5.23 14.76 17.43
N ILE A 364 -5.26 15.96 16.83
CA ILE A 364 -4.33 16.38 15.77
C ILE A 364 -2.91 16.53 16.33
N ILE A 365 -2.74 17.20 17.47
CA ILE A 365 -1.45 17.36 18.15
C ILE A 365 -0.86 15.99 18.51
N GLY A 366 -1.67 15.07 19.05
CA GLY A 366 -1.22 13.71 19.36
C GLY A 366 -0.70 12.98 18.12
N ALA A 367 -1.41 13.08 17.00
CA ALA A 367 -1.00 12.49 15.73
C ALA A 367 0.31 13.10 15.19
N LEU A 368 0.47 14.43 15.27
CA LEU A 368 1.68 15.13 14.85
C LEU A 368 2.89 14.77 15.74
N LEU A 369 2.70 14.66 17.06
CA LEU A 369 3.76 14.24 17.98
C LEU A 369 4.17 12.78 17.73
N PHE A 370 3.22 11.91 17.42
CA PHE A 370 3.51 10.52 17.06
C PHE A 370 4.35 10.42 15.78
N LEU A 371 4.04 11.24 14.76
CA LEU A 371 4.84 11.34 13.54
C LEU A 371 6.30 11.70 13.83
N HIS A 372 6.55 12.66 14.72
CA HIS A 372 7.92 13.04 15.10
C HIS A 372 8.60 11.94 15.92
N LYS A 373 7.85 11.24 16.78
CA LYS A 373 8.38 10.13 17.60
C LYS A 373 8.81 8.94 16.76
N ASP A 374 8.03 8.58 15.74
CA ASP A 374 8.21 7.36 14.95
C ASP A 374 8.89 7.62 13.60
N ALA A 375 9.49 8.79 13.42
CA ALA A 375 10.18 9.18 12.20
C ALA A 375 11.49 8.39 12.00
N PRO A 376 11.77 7.88 10.79
CA PRO A 376 13.07 7.33 10.47
C PRO A 376 14.16 8.40 10.58
N SER A 377 15.38 8.01 10.99
CA SER A 377 16.51 8.93 11.17
C SER A 377 16.98 9.65 9.90
N ALA A 378 16.49 9.25 8.72
CA ALA A 378 16.79 9.86 7.42
C ALA A 378 15.71 10.86 6.94
N THR A 379 14.76 11.23 7.80
CA THR A 379 13.47 11.83 7.39
C THR A 379 13.29 13.30 7.81
N GLU A 380 14.37 13.98 8.18
CA GLU A 380 14.34 15.36 8.70
C GLU A 380 13.60 16.35 7.77
N LYS A 381 13.81 16.26 6.45
CA LYS A 381 13.12 17.12 5.46
C LYS A 381 11.63 16.88 5.34
N ILE A 382 11.16 15.66 5.63
CA ILE A 382 9.73 15.31 5.53
C ILE A 382 8.96 15.82 6.76
N LEU A 383 9.65 16.01 7.88
CA LEU A 383 9.05 16.50 9.12
C LEU A 383 8.81 18.02 9.14
N GLU A 384 9.39 18.80 8.22
CA GLU A 384 9.20 20.25 8.15
C GLU A 384 7.71 20.64 8.12
N ALA A 385 6.91 20.00 7.26
CA ALA A 385 5.48 20.29 7.14
C ALA A 385 4.64 19.91 8.40
N PRO A 386 4.84 18.73 9.02
CA PRO A 386 4.29 18.43 10.35
C PRO A 386 4.68 19.41 11.43
N THR A 387 5.94 19.85 11.46
CA THR A 387 6.44 20.82 12.44
C THR A 387 5.77 22.18 12.25
N ASP A 388 5.64 22.66 11.02
CA ASP A 388 4.97 23.93 10.71
C ASP A 388 3.50 23.92 11.12
N MET A 389 2.79 22.81 10.85
CA MET A 389 1.40 22.64 11.27
C MET A 389 1.28 22.62 12.80
N PHE A 390 2.19 21.94 13.49
CA PHE A 390 2.24 21.90 14.95
C PHE A 390 2.43 23.30 15.55
N TRP A 391 3.37 24.08 15.02
CA TRP A 391 3.58 25.47 15.46
C TRP A 391 2.37 26.37 15.19
N LYS A 392 1.65 26.13 14.09
CA LYS A 392 0.45 26.89 13.77
C LYS A 392 -0.70 26.62 14.75
N LEU A 393 -0.87 25.36 15.17
CA LEU A 393 -1.89 24.98 16.15
C LEU A 393 -1.57 25.52 17.55
N LEU A 394 -0.29 25.55 17.93
CA LEU A 394 0.13 26.08 19.24
C LEU A 394 0.11 27.60 19.37
N ARG A 395 0.07 28.34 18.24
CA ARG A 395 -0.08 29.80 18.34
C ARG A 395 -1.52 30.10 18.79
N PRO A 396 -1.70 30.78 19.94
CA PRO A 396 -3.03 31.25 20.32
C PRO A 396 -3.53 32.21 19.23
N ASN A 397 -4.75 31.95 18.73
CA ASN A 397 -5.47 32.87 17.86
C ASN A 397 -5.80 34.18 18.57
#